data_AF-A0A9R0P165-F1
#
_entry.id   AF-A0A9R0P165-F1
#
_cell.length_a   1.000
_cell.length_b   1.000
_cell.length_c   1.000
_cell.angle_alpha   90.00
_cell.angle_beta   90.00
_cell.angle_gamma   90.00
#
_symmetry.space_group_name_H-M   'P 1'
#
loop_
_entity.id
_entity.type
_entity.pdbx_description
1 polymer ?
#
loop_
_entity_poly.entity_id
_entity_poly.type
_entity_poly.pdbx_seq_one_letter_code
_entity_poly.pdbx_strand_id
1 'polypeptide(L)'
;MTATPLSAGMLVEAALDVPAWDGERADWRARGMAELLVQALATGDGDLADAVLRVVPSIGPVGWRFAERVSALGDISVSRFGIRPMPSMRYVPTRPIATRLPDAVQEAAGRLARLLDRREAPEPDGPGYQRRVATTARRVAEVLERTAVDRPAAVRGHRCADLAIPAMLTWRGWLATGCGPLFAATPRLITEAQLRVWLGLHVGTHLDLLARSAAPVRWQFGRRLLAAEALATAVEISAYLISERPDEIAVLRAGLIERLSRLPGIGEWGPRAAASSPSMASAATMSSPEFVALPTLACAYVAGPFVLAEKRFRSRGVPQEYADALDRRWRRAGLAHG
;
A
#
# COMPACT_ATOMS: atom_id res chain seq x y z
N MET A 1 8.35 -22.70 -16.81
CA MET A 1 8.23 -21.42 -17.53
C MET A 1 9.40 -20.54 -17.10
N THR A 2 10.34 -20.25 -17.99
CA THR A 2 11.42 -19.29 -17.73
C THR A 2 10.81 -17.89 -17.70
N ALA A 3 10.87 -17.21 -16.56
CA ALA A 3 10.35 -15.85 -16.45
C ALA A 3 11.14 -14.94 -17.39
N THR A 4 10.44 -14.19 -18.25
CA THR A 4 11.07 -13.15 -19.07
C THR A 4 11.77 -12.16 -18.12
N PRO A 5 13.06 -11.84 -18.33
CA PRO A 5 13.74 -10.85 -17.51
C PRO A 5 13.01 -9.52 -17.57
N LEU A 6 12.79 -8.89 -16.42
CA LEU A 6 12.17 -7.57 -16.36
C LEU A 6 13.23 -6.52 -16.71
N SER A 7 13.10 -5.87 -17.86
CA SER A 7 13.99 -4.77 -18.23
C SER A 7 13.63 -3.48 -17.49
N ALA A 8 14.60 -2.59 -17.31
CA ALA A 8 14.38 -1.27 -16.73
C ALA A 8 13.31 -0.47 -17.49
N GLY A 9 13.32 -0.54 -18.84
CA GLY A 9 12.32 0.10 -19.68
C GLY A 9 10.89 -0.38 -19.39
N MET A 10 10.68 -1.69 -19.27
CA MET A 10 9.37 -2.26 -18.95
C MET A 10 8.85 -1.81 -17.57
N LEU A 11 9.73 -1.70 -16.58
CA LEU A 11 9.39 -1.23 -15.23
C LEU A 11 8.99 0.25 -15.24
N VAL A 12 9.77 1.08 -15.92
CA VAL A 12 9.50 2.51 -16.10
C VAL A 12 8.18 2.73 -16.84
N GLU A 13 7.94 2.04 -17.95
CA GLU A 13 6.69 2.12 -18.71
C GLU A 13 5.47 1.75 -17.84
N ALA A 14 5.58 0.65 -17.08
CA ALA A 14 4.52 0.25 -16.17
C ALA A 14 4.25 1.28 -15.06
N ALA A 15 5.30 1.91 -14.53
CA ALA A 15 5.18 2.96 -13.51
C ALA A 15 4.61 4.28 -14.07
N LEU A 16 4.76 4.53 -15.37
CA LEU A 16 4.17 5.69 -16.05
C LEU A 16 2.70 5.49 -16.45
N ASP A 17 2.25 4.24 -16.59
CA ASP A 17 0.85 3.85 -16.81
C ASP A 17 0.05 3.92 -15.51
N VAL A 18 -0.40 5.13 -15.16
CA VAL A 18 -1.07 5.42 -13.90
C VAL A 18 -2.59 5.48 -14.07
N PRO A 19 -3.39 5.06 -13.06
CA PRO A 19 -4.85 5.01 -13.17
C PRO A 19 -5.54 6.37 -12.96
N ALA A 20 -4.76 7.46 -13.04
CA ALA A 20 -5.11 8.79 -12.58
C ALA A 20 -5.03 9.81 -13.73
N TRP A 21 -5.77 10.91 -13.59
CA TRP A 21 -5.87 11.98 -14.59
C TRP A 21 -5.42 13.33 -14.00
N ASP A 22 -5.24 14.32 -14.89
CA ASP A 22 -4.91 15.70 -14.54
C ASP A 22 -3.78 15.84 -13.51
N GLY A 23 -3.99 16.64 -12.45
CA GLY A 23 -3.00 16.91 -11.41
C GLY A 23 -2.56 15.67 -10.63
N GLU A 24 -3.44 14.67 -10.48
CA GLU A 24 -3.11 13.43 -9.77
C GLU A 24 -2.07 12.60 -10.53
N ARG A 25 -2.09 12.67 -11.87
CA ARG A 25 -1.24 11.86 -12.75
C ARG A 25 0.25 12.07 -12.48
N ALA A 26 0.67 13.32 -12.28
CA ALA A 26 2.07 13.65 -12.09
C ALA A 26 2.58 13.11 -10.74
N ASP A 27 1.79 13.26 -9.67
CA ASP A 27 2.12 12.73 -8.34
C ASP A 27 2.18 11.20 -8.32
N TRP A 28 1.26 10.53 -9.03
CA TRP A 28 1.33 9.07 -9.23
C TRP A 28 2.60 8.62 -9.94
N ARG A 29 3.01 9.32 -11.00
CA ARG A 29 4.22 8.99 -11.75
C ARG A 29 5.46 9.21 -10.90
N ALA A 30 5.54 10.32 -10.16
CA ALA A 30 6.63 10.58 -9.22
C ALA A 30 6.70 9.51 -8.13
N ARG A 31 5.55 9.07 -7.61
CA ARG A 31 5.48 7.92 -6.71
C ARG A 31 6.03 6.65 -7.33
N GLY A 32 5.62 6.33 -8.56
CA GLY A 32 6.15 5.18 -9.29
C GLY A 32 7.68 5.24 -9.46
N MET A 33 8.23 6.42 -9.79
CA MET A 33 9.68 6.60 -9.91
C MET A 33 10.40 6.43 -8.58
N ALA A 34 9.88 7.00 -7.49
CA ALA A 34 10.43 6.81 -6.16
C ALA A 34 10.47 5.31 -5.78
N GLU A 35 9.40 4.57 -6.07
CA GLU A 35 9.32 3.13 -5.80
C GLU A 35 10.28 2.31 -6.67
N LEU A 36 10.54 2.73 -7.91
CA LEU A 36 11.57 2.12 -8.75
C LEU A 36 13.00 2.44 -8.28
N LEU A 37 13.26 3.63 -7.74
CA LEU A 37 14.56 3.94 -7.12
C LEU A 37 14.78 3.08 -5.86
N VAL A 38 13.75 2.88 -5.05
CA VAL A 38 13.80 1.91 -3.93
C VAL A 38 14.14 0.51 -4.44
N GLN A 39 13.52 0.09 -5.53
CA GLN A 39 13.81 -1.21 -6.16
C GLN A 39 15.25 -1.30 -6.66
N ALA A 40 15.75 -0.28 -7.37
CA ALA A 40 17.12 -0.22 -7.84
C ALA A 40 18.12 -0.34 -6.67
N LEU A 41 17.90 0.42 -5.60
CA LEU A 41 18.75 0.37 -4.40
C LEU A 41 18.68 -0.98 -3.67
N ALA A 42 17.50 -1.63 -3.64
CA ALA A 42 17.32 -2.94 -3.01
C ALA A 42 17.93 -4.09 -3.82
N THR A 43 17.99 -3.95 -5.15
CA THR A 43 18.50 -4.98 -6.07
C THR A 43 19.93 -4.72 -6.54
N GLY A 44 20.48 -3.54 -6.29
CA GLY A 44 21.78 -3.12 -6.80
C GLY A 44 21.76 -2.79 -8.30
N ASP A 45 20.59 -2.48 -8.86
CA ASP A 45 20.37 -2.28 -10.30
C ASP A 45 20.59 -0.80 -10.69
N GLY A 46 21.83 -0.48 -11.08
CA GLY A 46 22.20 0.87 -11.53
C GLY A 46 21.54 1.28 -12.85
N ASP A 47 21.27 0.33 -13.75
CA ASP A 47 20.62 0.59 -15.03
C ASP A 47 19.15 1.01 -14.85
N LEU A 48 18.45 0.38 -13.89
CA LEU A 48 17.11 0.80 -13.48
C LEU A 48 17.12 2.21 -12.88
N ALA A 49 18.07 2.51 -11.98
CA ALA A 49 18.18 3.84 -11.40
C ALA A 49 18.40 4.90 -12.48
N ASP A 50 19.35 4.67 -13.39
CA ASP A 50 19.67 5.56 -14.51
C ASP A 50 18.48 5.74 -15.47
N ALA A 51 17.77 4.66 -15.80
CA ALA A 51 16.54 4.74 -16.60
C ALA A 51 15.45 5.59 -15.93
N VAL A 52 15.26 5.46 -14.62
CA VAL A 52 14.32 6.28 -13.85
C VAL A 52 14.72 7.75 -13.89
N LEU A 53 15.99 8.08 -13.58
CA LEU A 53 16.46 9.47 -13.51
C LEU A 53 16.39 10.19 -14.86
N ARG A 54 16.53 9.48 -15.98
CA ARG A 54 16.29 10.05 -17.33
C ARG A 54 14.85 10.50 -17.55
N VAL A 55 13.89 9.84 -16.92
CA VAL A 55 12.46 10.06 -17.14
C VAL A 55 11.89 11.11 -16.21
N VAL A 56 12.44 11.28 -14.99
CA VAL A 56 11.92 12.23 -13.99
C VAL A 56 11.68 13.64 -14.54
N PRO A 57 12.56 14.24 -15.36
CA PRO A 57 12.33 15.57 -15.93
C PRO A 57 11.04 15.71 -16.78
N SER A 58 10.49 14.59 -17.28
CA SER A 58 9.29 14.55 -18.13
C SER A 58 7.96 14.43 -17.36
N ILE A 59 7.99 14.18 -16.05
CA ILE A 59 6.78 13.91 -15.24
C ILE A 59 5.89 15.15 -15.08
N GLY A 60 6.46 16.35 -15.28
CA GLY A 60 5.80 17.62 -15.03
C GLY A 60 5.92 18.07 -13.58
N PRO A 61 5.26 19.17 -13.19
CA PRO A 61 5.26 19.65 -11.82
C PRO A 61 4.51 18.69 -10.90
N VAL A 62 5.07 18.42 -9.72
CA VAL A 62 4.48 17.52 -8.71
C VAL A 62 4.38 18.20 -7.35
N GLY A 63 3.59 17.64 -6.44
CA GLY A 63 3.55 18.08 -5.06
C GLY A 63 4.93 17.97 -4.40
N TRP A 64 5.28 18.95 -3.58
CA TRP A 64 6.61 19.07 -2.95
C TRP A 64 7.09 17.78 -2.25
N ARG A 65 6.20 17.04 -1.57
CA ARG A 65 6.54 15.77 -0.89
C ARG A 65 7.00 14.67 -1.86
N PHE A 66 6.40 14.63 -3.06
CA PHE A 66 6.79 13.70 -4.11
C PHE A 66 8.15 14.11 -4.70
N ALA A 67 8.33 15.40 -4.98
CA ALA A 67 9.58 15.95 -5.49
C ALA A 67 10.76 15.72 -4.54
N GLU A 68 10.60 16.04 -3.25
CA GLU A 68 11.64 15.82 -2.23
C GLU A 68 12.05 14.35 -2.15
N ARG A 69 11.08 13.44 -2.20
CA ARG A 69 11.37 12.01 -2.09
C ARG A 69 12.11 11.48 -3.31
N VAL A 70 11.65 11.82 -4.51
CA VAL A 70 12.33 11.43 -5.75
C VAL A 70 13.75 12.00 -5.76
N SER A 71 13.92 13.26 -5.35
CA SER A 71 15.24 13.89 -5.28
C SER A 71 16.15 13.19 -4.27
N ALA A 72 15.69 12.95 -3.03
CA ALA A 72 16.48 12.28 -2.01
C ALA A 72 16.89 10.85 -2.41
N LEU A 73 15.99 10.07 -3.01
CA LEU A 73 16.31 8.75 -3.52
C LEU A 73 17.23 8.81 -4.74
N GLY A 74 17.08 9.83 -5.58
CA GLY A 74 17.94 10.10 -6.73
C GLY A 74 19.37 10.39 -6.29
N ASP A 75 19.57 11.25 -5.31
CA ASP A 75 20.89 11.60 -4.76
C ASP A 75 21.59 10.37 -4.16
N ILE A 76 20.86 9.55 -3.40
CA ILE A 76 21.36 8.26 -2.88
C ILE A 76 21.78 7.34 -4.03
N SER A 77 20.98 7.27 -5.10
CA SER A 77 21.25 6.41 -6.26
C SER A 77 22.46 6.89 -7.06
N VAL A 78 22.59 8.20 -7.27
CA VAL A 78 23.76 8.85 -7.90
C VAL A 78 25.02 8.53 -7.13
N SER A 79 25.01 8.73 -5.81
CA SER A 79 26.14 8.42 -4.94
C SER A 79 26.50 6.93 -4.96
N ARG A 80 25.50 6.04 -4.95
CA ARG A 80 25.72 4.59 -4.88
C ARG A 80 26.20 3.98 -6.20
N PHE A 81 25.66 4.45 -7.33
CA PHE A 81 25.87 3.82 -8.64
C PHE A 81 26.80 4.62 -9.57
N GLY A 82 27.23 5.82 -9.18
CA GLY A 82 28.08 6.67 -10.02
C GLY A 82 27.39 7.15 -11.29
N ILE A 83 26.06 7.24 -11.28
CA ILE A 83 25.24 7.65 -12.42
C ILE A 83 25.10 9.17 -12.49
N ARG A 84 24.64 9.69 -13.64
CA ARG A 84 24.52 11.13 -13.86
C ARG A 84 23.52 11.76 -12.88
N PRO A 85 23.86 12.90 -12.25
CA PRO A 85 22.92 13.66 -11.43
C PRO A 85 21.65 14.05 -12.20
N MET A 86 20.53 13.97 -11.50
CA MET A 86 19.23 14.40 -12.02
C MET A 86 19.12 15.93 -12.00
N PRO A 87 18.52 16.57 -13.02
CA PRO A 87 18.09 17.96 -12.91
C PRO A 87 17.07 18.13 -11.78
N SER A 88 17.05 19.30 -11.13
CA SER A 88 16.07 19.58 -10.07
C SER A 88 14.64 19.38 -10.57
N MET A 89 13.84 18.63 -9.81
CA MET A 89 12.44 18.39 -10.14
C MET A 89 11.61 19.66 -9.87
N ARG A 90 10.74 20.03 -10.81
CA ARG A 90 9.82 21.16 -10.61
C ARG A 90 8.73 20.74 -9.63
N TYR A 91 8.47 21.57 -8.61
CA TYR A 91 7.41 21.31 -7.65
C TYR A 91 6.40 22.45 -7.59
N VAL A 92 5.19 22.12 -7.16
CA VAL A 92 4.11 23.05 -6.84
C VAL A 92 3.63 22.81 -5.41
N PRO A 93 3.07 23.82 -4.73
CA PRO A 93 2.36 23.58 -3.47
C PRO A 93 1.29 22.50 -3.70
N THR A 94 1.23 21.51 -2.80
CA THR A 94 0.21 20.45 -2.87
C THR A 94 -1.17 21.12 -2.78
N ARG A 95 -1.92 21.09 -3.88
CA ARG A 95 -3.30 21.58 -3.90
C ARG A 95 -4.21 20.38 -3.71
N PRO A 96 -5.23 20.46 -2.83
CA PRO A 96 -6.28 19.46 -2.81
C PRO A 96 -6.85 19.31 -4.22
N ILE A 97 -6.86 18.08 -4.73
CA ILE A 97 -7.57 17.78 -5.96
C ILE A 97 -9.05 17.87 -5.60
N ALA A 98 -9.65 19.03 -5.88
CA ALA A 98 -11.04 19.35 -5.58
C ALA A 98 -11.95 18.41 -6.38
N THR A 99 -12.15 17.22 -5.85
CA THR A 99 -13.05 16.22 -6.41
C THR A 99 -14.01 15.86 -5.31
N ARG A 100 -15.28 16.21 -5.53
CA ARG A 100 -16.37 15.60 -4.79
C ARG A 100 -16.24 14.10 -5.02
N LEU A 101 -16.01 13.35 -3.94
CA LEU A 101 -15.95 11.90 -4.01
C LEU A 101 -17.31 11.35 -4.46
N PRO A 102 -17.35 10.30 -5.30
CA PRO A 102 -18.60 9.63 -5.66
C PRO A 102 -19.36 9.20 -4.40
N ASP A 103 -20.70 9.32 -4.41
CA ASP A 103 -21.52 9.00 -3.25
C ASP A 103 -21.32 7.53 -2.78
N ALA A 104 -21.08 6.60 -3.71
CA ALA A 104 -20.74 5.21 -3.40
C ALA A 104 -19.46 5.06 -2.55
N VAL A 105 -18.48 5.95 -2.70
CA VAL A 105 -17.27 5.95 -1.85
C VAL A 105 -17.60 6.41 -0.44
N GLN A 106 -18.44 7.43 -0.30
CA GLN A 106 -18.89 7.94 1.00
C GLN A 106 -19.75 6.88 1.73
N GLU A 107 -20.61 6.18 1.00
CA GLU A 107 -21.39 5.06 1.52
C GLU A 107 -20.49 3.91 2.01
N ALA A 108 -19.50 3.51 1.19
CA ALA A 108 -18.52 2.50 1.56
C ALA A 108 -17.70 2.92 2.80
N ALA A 109 -17.33 4.19 2.90
CA ALA A 109 -16.64 4.75 4.07
C ALA A 109 -17.52 4.66 5.32
N GLY A 110 -18.80 5.04 5.23
CA GLY A 110 -19.77 4.90 6.32
C GLY A 110 -19.98 3.44 6.72
N ARG A 111 -20.04 2.52 5.74
CA ARG A 111 -20.13 1.07 5.97
C ARG A 111 -18.90 0.55 6.71
N LEU A 112 -17.70 0.92 6.27
CA LEU A 112 -16.45 0.52 6.93
C LEU A 112 -16.40 1.06 8.36
N ALA A 113 -16.70 2.34 8.58
CA ALA A 113 -16.68 2.93 9.92
C ALA A 113 -17.64 2.20 10.88
N ARG A 114 -18.87 1.91 10.44
CA ARG A 114 -19.83 1.11 11.23
C ARG A 114 -19.35 -0.32 11.49
N LEU A 115 -18.60 -0.93 10.59
CA LEU A 115 -17.99 -2.25 10.83
C LEU A 115 -16.91 -2.18 11.92
N LEU A 116 -16.09 -1.12 11.92
CA LEU A 116 -15.04 -0.88 12.92
C LEU A 116 -15.59 -0.55 14.32
N ASP A 117 -16.85 -0.13 14.41
CA ASP A 117 -17.52 0.17 15.68
C ASP A 117 -18.20 -1.06 16.29
N ARG A 118 -18.26 -2.20 15.58
CA ARG A 118 -18.87 -3.44 16.10
C ARG A 118 -18.06 -4.10 17.21
N ARG A 119 -16.78 -3.76 17.34
CA ARG A 119 -15.91 -4.30 18.37
C ARG A 119 -15.30 -3.15 19.14
N GLU A 120 -15.33 -3.28 20.46
CA GLU A 120 -14.45 -2.49 21.31
C GLU A 120 -13.02 -2.90 21.00
N ALA A 121 -12.18 -1.92 20.64
CA ALA A 121 -10.75 -2.14 20.57
C ALA A 121 -10.16 -1.77 21.93
N PRO A 122 -9.25 -2.59 22.47
CA PRO A 122 -8.53 -2.22 23.68
C PRO A 122 -7.76 -0.92 23.44
N GLU A 123 -7.79 -0.02 24.42
CA GLU A 123 -6.86 1.11 24.48
C GLU A 123 -5.42 0.56 24.52
N PRO A 124 -4.48 1.12 23.74
CA PRO A 124 -3.13 0.59 23.57
C PRO A 124 -2.19 0.91 24.76
N ASP A 125 -2.67 0.77 26.01
CA ASP A 125 -1.97 1.26 27.22
C ASP A 125 -1.21 0.17 28.01
N GLY A 126 -1.04 -1.03 27.45
CA GLY A 126 -0.26 -2.10 28.09
C GLY A 126 1.26 -2.02 27.84
N PRO A 127 2.13 -2.47 28.77
CA PRO A 127 3.60 -2.51 28.59
C PRO A 127 4.05 -3.26 27.33
N GLY A 128 3.26 -4.25 26.89
CA GLY A 128 3.50 -5.00 25.64
C GLY A 128 3.33 -4.18 24.36
N TYR A 129 2.58 -3.08 24.38
CA TYR A 129 2.42 -2.15 23.25
C TYR A 129 3.61 -1.20 23.09
N GLN A 130 4.48 -1.10 24.09
CA GLN A 130 5.58 -0.13 24.10
C GLN A 130 6.88 -0.69 23.53
N ARG A 131 7.08 -2.02 23.56
CA ARG A 131 8.32 -2.63 23.06
C ARG A 131 8.35 -2.60 21.53
N ARG A 132 9.06 -1.61 21.00
CA ARG A 132 9.34 -1.49 19.57
C ARG A 132 10.64 -2.20 19.22
N VAL A 133 10.63 -2.88 18.09
CA VAL A 133 11.80 -3.56 17.52
C VAL A 133 12.10 -2.97 16.15
N ALA A 134 13.39 -2.89 15.80
CA ALA A 134 13.80 -2.51 14.47
C ALA A 134 13.43 -3.62 13.47
N THR A 135 12.82 -3.24 12.35
CA THR A 135 12.60 -4.16 11.23
C THR A 135 13.92 -4.51 10.54
N THR A 136 14.12 -5.81 10.30
CA THR A 136 15.22 -6.35 9.49
C THR A 136 14.66 -7.38 8.52
N ALA A 137 15.32 -7.61 7.39
CA ALA A 137 14.91 -8.57 6.38
C ALA A 137 14.64 -9.95 6.97
N ARG A 138 15.52 -10.44 7.85
CA ARG A 138 15.36 -11.71 8.57
C ARG A 138 14.07 -11.72 9.38
N ARG A 139 13.81 -10.68 10.18
CA ARG A 139 12.63 -10.61 11.03
C ARG A 139 11.34 -10.52 10.22
N VAL A 140 11.37 -9.79 9.10
CA VAL A 140 10.22 -9.71 8.19
C VAL A 140 9.95 -11.07 7.56
N ALA A 141 10.96 -11.77 7.06
CA ALA A 141 10.80 -13.11 6.49
C ALA A 141 10.18 -14.09 7.50
N GLU A 142 10.66 -14.09 8.75
CA GLU A 142 10.07 -14.92 9.81
C GLU A 142 8.59 -14.60 10.05
N VAL A 143 8.21 -13.32 10.04
CA VAL A 143 6.82 -12.90 10.26
C VAL A 143 5.95 -13.29 9.08
N LEU A 144 6.42 -13.09 7.85
CA LEU A 144 5.73 -13.49 6.63
C LEU A 144 5.45 -14.99 6.64
N GLU A 145 6.40 -15.80 7.10
CA GLU A 145 6.25 -17.25 7.24
C GLU A 145 5.21 -17.61 8.30
N ARG A 146 5.32 -17.05 9.52
CA ARG A 146 4.37 -17.33 10.62
C ARG A 146 2.94 -16.92 10.29
N THR A 147 2.76 -15.80 9.58
CA THR A 147 1.43 -15.24 9.24
C THR A 147 0.85 -15.79 7.94
N ALA A 148 1.53 -16.74 7.27
CA ALA A 148 1.02 -17.36 6.05
C ALA A 148 -0.35 -18.02 6.24
N VAL A 149 -0.65 -18.53 7.44
CA VAL A 149 -1.94 -19.14 7.77
C VAL A 149 -3.10 -18.14 7.80
N ASP A 150 -2.80 -16.86 7.98
CA ASP A 150 -3.78 -15.79 8.09
C ASP A 150 -4.09 -15.11 6.76
N ARG A 151 -3.28 -15.37 5.72
CA ARG A 151 -3.42 -14.79 4.38
C ARG A 151 -4.14 -15.73 3.42
N PRO A 152 -4.95 -15.20 2.48
CA PRO A 152 -5.60 -16.01 1.46
C PRO A 152 -4.56 -16.60 0.50
N ALA A 153 -4.58 -17.92 0.32
CA ALA A 153 -3.66 -18.65 -0.56
C ALA A 153 -2.22 -18.14 -0.40
N ALA A 154 -1.59 -18.30 0.76
CA ALA A 154 -0.25 -17.76 1.00
C ALA A 154 0.84 -18.47 0.17
N VAL A 155 1.87 -17.73 -0.26
CA VAL A 155 3.18 -18.27 -0.65
C VAL A 155 4.14 -18.10 0.52
N ARG A 156 5.04 -19.07 0.68
CA ARG A 156 6.08 -19.12 1.70
C ARG A 156 7.45 -18.86 1.07
N GLY A 157 8.44 -18.53 1.90
CA GLY A 157 9.80 -18.29 1.42
C GLY A 157 9.98 -17.00 0.61
N HIS A 158 9.22 -15.95 0.93
CA HIS A 158 9.40 -14.63 0.32
C HIS A 158 10.79 -14.08 0.61
N ARG A 159 11.45 -13.55 -0.43
CA ARG A 159 12.77 -12.93 -0.29
C ARG A 159 12.63 -11.56 0.36
N CYS A 160 13.52 -11.28 1.31
CA CYS A 160 13.62 -9.98 1.96
C CYS A 160 15.08 -9.49 1.87
N ALA A 161 15.29 -8.20 1.65
CA ALA A 161 16.61 -7.57 1.64
C ALA A 161 16.61 -6.34 2.53
N ASP A 162 17.66 -6.17 3.34
CA ASP A 162 17.82 -4.96 4.14
C ASP A 162 18.22 -3.79 3.24
N LEU A 163 17.53 -2.67 3.40
CA LEU A 163 17.75 -1.46 2.66
C LEU A 163 18.08 -0.32 3.62
N ALA A 164 19.36 0.07 3.63
CA ALA A 164 19.90 1.11 4.50
C ALA A 164 19.54 2.53 4.01
N ILE A 165 18.25 2.85 3.96
CA ILE A 165 17.74 4.20 3.71
C ILE A 165 16.73 4.59 4.79
N PRO A 166 16.52 5.89 5.05
CA PRO A 166 15.47 6.34 5.96
C PRO A 166 14.10 5.77 5.57
N ALA A 167 13.41 5.16 6.53
CA ALA A 167 12.09 4.55 6.32
C ALA A 167 11.05 5.51 5.72
N MET A 168 11.17 6.80 5.98
CA MET A 168 10.28 7.83 5.42
C MET A 168 10.40 7.97 3.90
N LEU A 169 11.46 7.46 3.28
CA LEU A 169 11.62 7.47 1.81
C LEU A 169 10.90 6.29 1.13
N THR A 170 10.41 5.31 1.90
CA THR A 170 9.71 4.13 1.36
C THR A 170 8.21 4.20 1.66
N TRP A 171 7.38 4.33 0.61
CA TRP A 171 5.93 4.15 0.76
C TRP A 171 5.56 2.68 0.85
N ARG A 172 6.21 1.88 0.01
CA ARG A 172 6.08 0.43 -0.02
C ARG A 172 7.45 -0.22 -0.08
N GLY A 173 7.53 -1.44 0.45
CA GLY A 173 8.72 -2.28 0.36
C GLY A 173 8.52 -3.51 -0.52
N TRP A 174 7.31 -3.84 -0.97
CA TRP A 174 7.05 -5.02 -1.81
C TRP A 174 7.28 -4.70 -3.29
N LEU A 175 8.02 -5.57 -3.98
CA LEU A 175 8.56 -5.32 -5.31
C LEU A 175 8.47 -6.59 -6.19
N ALA A 176 8.18 -6.41 -7.47
CA ALA A 176 8.32 -7.42 -8.51
C ALA A 176 9.68 -7.28 -9.19
N THR A 177 10.54 -8.27 -9.04
CA THR A 177 11.90 -8.29 -9.62
C THR A 177 12.04 -9.42 -10.64
N GLY A 178 13.11 -9.39 -11.45
CA GLY A 178 13.41 -10.47 -12.39
C GLY A 178 13.59 -11.84 -11.72
N CYS A 179 13.90 -11.86 -10.42
CA CYS A 179 14.06 -13.08 -9.62
C CYS A 179 12.81 -13.41 -8.77
N GLY A 180 11.66 -12.79 -9.06
CA GLY A 180 10.41 -12.95 -8.32
C GLY A 180 10.14 -11.84 -7.29
N PRO A 181 9.15 -12.00 -6.40
CA PRO A 181 8.83 -11.02 -5.38
C PRO A 181 10.00 -10.76 -4.43
N LEU A 182 10.10 -9.53 -3.94
CA LEU A 182 11.09 -9.08 -2.97
C LEU A 182 10.44 -8.08 -2.00
N PHE A 183 10.76 -8.18 -0.72
CA PHE A 183 10.53 -7.11 0.24
C PHE A 183 11.83 -6.37 0.58
N ALA A 184 11.88 -5.07 0.31
CA ALA A 184 12.93 -4.17 0.75
C ALA A 184 12.64 -3.65 2.16
N ALA A 185 13.34 -4.22 3.15
CA ALA A 185 13.20 -3.87 4.56
C ALA A 185 14.03 -2.64 4.92
N THR A 186 13.36 -1.50 5.10
CA THR A 186 13.98 -0.33 5.75
C THR A 186 13.88 -0.42 7.27
N PRO A 187 14.84 0.11 8.04
CA PRO A 187 14.78 0.10 9.50
C PRO A 187 13.62 0.97 10.02
N ARG A 188 12.65 0.35 10.68
CA ARG A 188 11.49 0.98 11.32
C ARG A 188 11.33 0.43 12.72
N LEU A 189 11.07 1.30 13.69
CA LEU A 189 10.72 0.90 15.05
C LEU A 189 9.20 0.65 15.12
N ILE A 190 8.81 -0.62 15.20
CA ILE A 190 7.40 -1.04 15.25
C ILE A 190 7.17 -2.09 16.34
N THR A 191 5.94 -2.21 16.82
CA THR A 191 5.54 -3.27 17.75
C THR A 191 5.40 -4.62 17.04
N GLU A 192 5.39 -5.73 17.79
CA GLU A 192 5.15 -7.06 17.19
C GLU A 192 3.78 -7.17 16.52
N ALA A 193 2.75 -6.53 17.09
CA ALA A 193 1.42 -6.49 16.49
C ALA A 193 1.41 -5.70 15.16
N GLN A 194 2.08 -4.53 15.12
CA GLN A 194 2.28 -3.77 13.88
C GLN A 194 3.05 -4.56 12.84
N LEU A 195 4.11 -5.25 13.26
CA LEU A 195 4.89 -6.12 12.38
C LEU A 195 4.03 -7.22 11.76
N ARG A 196 3.21 -7.90 12.57
CA ARG A 196 2.31 -8.98 12.13
C ARG A 196 1.21 -8.48 11.21
N VAL A 197 0.58 -7.35 11.52
CA VAL A 197 -0.51 -6.80 10.70
C VAL A 197 0.04 -6.15 9.44
N TRP A 198 0.95 -5.18 9.56
CA TRP A 198 1.43 -4.40 8.41
C TRP A 198 2.32 -5.25 7.51
N LEU A 199 3.32 -5.94 8.05
CA LEU A 199 4.23 -6.73 7.22
C LEU A 199 3.69 -8.13 6.97
N GLY A 200 3.18 -8.78 8.01
CA GLY A 200 2.63 -10.14 7.89
C GLY A 200 1.36 -10.19 7.04
N LEU A 201 0.31 -9.44 7.35
CA LEU A 201 -0.96 -9.52 6.62
C LEU A 201 -0.96 -8.67 5.34
N HIS A 202 -0.74 -7.36 5.47
CA HIS A 202 -0.91 -6.42 4.36
C HIS A 202 0.18 -6.57 3.29
N VAL A 203 1.45 -6.43 3.66
CA VAL A 203 2.57 -6.63 2.72
C VAL A 203 2.66 -8.07 2.24
N GLY A 204 2.46 -9.05 3.13
CA GLY A 204 2.44 -10.46 2.74
C GLY A 204 1.39 -10.76 1.67
N THR A 205 0.22 -10.12 1.74
CA THR A 205 -0.83 -10.22 0.71
C THR A 205 -0.32 -9.75 -0.65
N HIS A 206 0.36 -8.61 -0.71
CA HIS A 206 0.96 -8.11 -1.95
C HIS A 206 2.00 -9.09 -2.51
N LEU A 207 2.90 -9.60 -1.67
CA LEU A 207 3.92 -10.57 -2.07
C LEU A 207 3.32 -11.88 -2.58
N ASP A 208 2.27 -12.39 -1.93
CA ASP A 208 1.54 -13.59 -2.35
C ASP A 208 0.88 -13.41 -3.72
N LEU A 209 0.33 -12.21 -3.97
CA LEU A 209 -0.28 -11.85 -5.25
C LEU A 209 0.76 -11.71 -6.36
N LEU A 210 1.91 -11.09 -6.06
CA LEU A 210 3.03 -11.02 -6.99
C LEU A 210 3.57 -12.40 -7.34
N ALA A 211 3.72 -13.29 -6.35
CA ALA A 211 4.25 -14.65 -6.53
C ALA A 211 3.39 -15.51 -7.47
N ARG A 212 2.07 -15.26 -7.49
CA ARG A 212 1.11 -16.05 -8.28
C ARG A 212 0.73 -15.42 -9.62
N SER A 213 1.07 -14.16 -9.83
CA SER A 213 0.69 -13.47 -11.05
C SER A 213 1.59 -13.86 -12.21
N ALA A 214 0.99 -14.17 -13.36
CA ALA A 214 1.71 -14.28 -14.62
C ALA A 214 2.30 -12.92 -15.10
N ALA A 215 1.86 -11.80 -14.53
CA ALA A 215 2.35 -10.45 -14.84
C ALA A 215 2.52 -9.66 -13.53
N PRO A 216 3.57 -9.94 -12.74
CA PRO A 216 3.74 -9.36 -11.40
C PRO A 216 3.97 -7.84 -11.43
N VAL A 217 4.71 -7.32 -12.41
CA VAL A 217 4.93 -5.87 -12.57
C VAL A 217 3.63 -5.09 -12.69
N ARG A 218 2.62 -5.65 -13.35
CA ARG A 218 1.32 -4.97 -13.48
C ARG A 218 0.63 -4.84 -12.13
N TRP A 219 0.86 -5.71 -11.16
CA TRP A 219 0.30 -5.56 -9.81
C TRP A 219 1.03 -4.54 -8.95
N GLN A 220 2.27 -4.23 -9.32
CA GLN A 220 3.04 -3.17 -8.70
C GLN A 220 2.64 -1.78 -9.21
N PHE A 221 2.02 -1.63 -10.38
CA PHE A 221 1.72 -0.30 -10.91
C PHE A 221 0.30 -0.20 -11.52
N GLY A 222 -0.08 1.01 -11.91
CA GLY A 222 -1.30 1.27 -12.65
C GLY A 222 -2.60 0.84 -11.96
N ARG A 223 -3.59 0.47 -12.78
CA ARG A 223 -4.93 0.06 -12.28
C ARG A 223 -4.91 -1.18 -11.41
N ARG A 224 -3.95 -2.09 -11.62
CA ARG A 224 -3.86 -3.33 -10.85
C ARG A 224 -3.23 -3.11 -9.47
N LEU A 225 -2.40 -2.08 -9.29
CA LEU A 225 -2.01 -1.63 -7.95
C LEU A 225 -3.24 -1.26 -7.10
N LEU A 226 -4.22 -0.53 -7.66
CA LEU A 226 -5.46 -0.22 -6.92
C LEU A 226 -6.20 -1.49 -6.48
N ALA A 227 -6.26 -2.50 -7.35
CA ALA A 227 -6.86 -3.78 -7.01
C ALA A 227 -6.03 -4.55 -5.96
N ALA A 228 -4.71 -4.49 -6.00
CA ALA A 228 -3.85 -5.09 -4.98
C ALA A 228 -4.10 -4.47 -3.61
N GLU A 229 -4.15 -3.14 -3.53
CA GLU A 229 -4.42 -2.40 -2.29
C GLU A 229 -5.82 -2.69 -1.74
N ALA A 230 -6.82 -2.76 -2.63
CA ALA A 230 -8.17 -3.16 -2.26
C ALA A 230 -8.25 -4.63 -1.74
N LEU A 231 -7.52 -5.56 -2.35
CA LEU A 231 -7.43 -6.94 -1.86
C LEU A 231 -6.75 -7.03 -0.50
N ALA A 232 -5.63 -6.31 -0.31
CA ALA A 232 -4.92 -6.25 0.95
C ALA A 232 -5.81 -5.69 2.06
N THR A 233 -6.58 -4.64 1.77
CA THR A 233 -7.54 -4.09 2.75
C THR A 233 -8.74 -5.00 2.97
N ALA A 234 -9.19 -5.77 1.98
CA ALA A 234 -10.20 -6.81 2.21
C ALA A 234 -9.70 -7.91 3.18
N VAL A 235 -8.42 -8.28 3.08
CA VAL A 235 -7.75 -9.20 4.02
C VAL A 235 -7.71 -8.60 5.42
N GLU A 236 -7.34 -7.33 5.56
CA GLU A 236 -7.31 -6.62 6.85
C GLU A 236 -8.70 -6.51 7.48
N ILE A 237 -9.74 -6.14 6.72
CA ILE A 237 -11.13 -6.07 7.20
C ILE A 237 -11.57 -7.45 7.70
N SER A 238 -11.31 -8.50 6.91
CA SER A 238 -11.68 -9.86 7.31
C SER A 238 -10.91 -10.31 8.56
N ALA A 239 -9.62 -10.00 8.64
CA ALA A 239 -8.78 -10.29 9.81
C ALA A 239 -9.27 -9.53 11.05
N TYR A 240 -9.67 -8.27 10.92
CA TYR A 240 -10.21 -7.47 12.02
C TYR A 240 -11.46 -8.10 12.61
N LEU A 241 -12.33 -8.68 11.78
CA LEU A 241 -13.58 -9.27 12.25
C LEU A 241 -13.41 -10.66 12.86
N ILE A 242 -12.42 -11.43 12.44
CA ILE A 242 -12.23 -12.82 12.91
C ILE A 242 -11.10 -12.98 13.92
N SER A 243 -10.20 -12.00 14.07
CA SER A 243 -9.10 -12.11 15.03
C SER A 243 -9.63 -12.13 16.46
N GLU A 244 -9.08 -13.00 17.28
CA GLU A 244 -9.35 -13.09 18.72
C GLU A 244 -8.26 -12.38 19.53
N ARG A 245 -7.26 -11.78 18.86
CA ARG A 245 -6.09 -11.17 19.47
C ARG A 245 -6.29 -9.68 19.70
N PRO A 246 -6.38 -9.21 20.96
CA PRO A 246 -6.68 -7.81 21.27
C PRO A 246 -5.67 -6.82 20.64
N ASP A 247 -4.38 -7.18 20.62
CA ASP A 247 -3.31 -6.38 20.03
C ASP A 247 -3.43 -6.22 18.51
N GLU A 248 -3.78 -7.31 17.81
CA GLU A 248 -4.04 -7.27 16.37
C GLU A 248 -5.28 -6.44 16.04
N ILE A 249 -6.35 -6.61 16.81
CA ILE A 249 -7.61 -5.88 16.61
C ILE A 249 -7.36 -4.37 16.73
N ALA A 250 -6.61 -3.93 17.76
CA ALA A 250 -6.28 -2.53 17.95
C ALA A 250 -5.47 -1.97 16.76
N VAL A 251 -4.44 -2.68 16.30
CA VAL A 251 -3.62 -2.27 15.15
C VAL A 251 -4.42 -2.25 13.84
N LEU A 252 -5.24 -3.27 13.60
CA LEU A 252 -6.10 -3.35 12.41
C LEU A 252 -7.13 -2.21 12.40
N ARG A 253 -7.79 -1.95 13.53
CA ARG A 253 -8.74 -0.85 13.66
C ARG A 253 -8.08 0.50 13.40
N ALA A 254 -6.94 0.77 14.04
CA ALA A 254 -6.19 2.00 13.84
C ALA A 254 -5.76 2.17 12.38
N GLY A 255 -5.28 1.10 11.73
CA GLY A 255 -4.91 1.13 10.31
C GLY A 255 -6.10 1.32 9.35
N LEU A 256 -7.30 0.85 9.70
CA LEU A 256 -8.51 1.04 8.90
C LEU A 256 -9.11 2.44 9.10
N ILE A 257 -9.04 3.01 10.32
CA ILE A 257 -9.39 4.41 10.59
C ILE A 257 -8.43 5.36 9.85
N GLU A 258 -7.13 5.07 9.87
CA GLU A 258 -6.15 5.85 9.12
C GLU A 258 -6.44 5.81 7.61
N ARG A 259 -6.89 4.68 7.06
CA ARG A 259 -7.33 4.62 5.65
C ARG A 259 -8.57 5.46 5.36
N LEU A 260 -9.54 5.51 6.28
CA LEU A 260 -10.69 6.41 6.16
C LEU A 260 -10.25 7.87 6.11
N SER A 261 -9.27 8.26 6.94
CA SER A 261 -8.78 9.65 6.99
C SER A 261 -8.04 10.11 5.73
N ARG A 262 -7.63 9.16 4.87
CA ARG A 262 -7.01 9.45 3.57
C ARG A 262 -7.99 10.04 2.57
N LEU A 263 -9.30 9.87 2.77
CA LEU A 263 -10.30 10.33 1.82
C LEU A 263 -10.40 11.87 1.80
N PRO A 264 -10.35 12.51 0.62
CA PRO A 264 -10.52 13.96 0.49
C PRO A 264 -11.81 14.47 1.14
N GLY A 265 -11.70 15.56 1.91
CA GLY A 265 -12.86 16.23 2.51
C GLY A 265 -13.56 15.44 3.62
N ILE A 266 -12.99 14.33 4.12
CA ILE A 266 -13.59 13.46 5.14
C ILE A 266 -14.07 14.24 6.38
N GLY A 267 -13.38 15.30 6.77
CA GLY A 267 -13.79 16.19 7.87
C GLY A 267 -15.15 16.87 7.65
N GLU A 268 -15.53 17.14 6.39
CA GLU A 268 -16.74 17.87 6.03
C GLU A 268 -17.95 16.96 5.77
N TRP A 269 -17.72 15.79 5.16
CA TRP A 269 -18.80 14.87 4.78
C TRP A 269 -18.85 13.62 5.66
N GLY A 270 -17.74 13.21 6.29
CA GLY A 270 -17.66 12.01 7.12
C GLY A 270 -18.71 11.97 8.24
N PRO A 271 -18.86 13.04 9.05
CA PRO A 271 -19.91 13.09 10.08
C PRO A 271 -21.33 12.95 9.53
N ARG A 272 -21.59 13.29 8.27
CA ARG A 272 -22.90 13.07 7.63
C ARG A 272 -23.07 11.62 7.14
N ALA A 273 -21.99 10.98 6.70
CA ALA A 273 -22.01 9.58 6.23
C ALA A 273 -22.16 8.56 7.38
N ALA A 274 -21.70 8.89 8.59
CA ALA A 274 -21.85 8.05 9.78
C ALA A 274 -21.80 8.88 11.08
N ALA A 275 -22.86 9.63 11.38
CA ALA A 275 -22.90 10.60 12.49
C ALA A 275 -22.62 10.01 13.88
N SER A 276 -23.07 8.78 14.14
CA SER A 276 -22.89 8.11 15.44
C SER A 276 -21.62 7.25 15.51
N SER A 277 -20.76 7.30 14.49
CA SER A 277 -19.59 6.40 14.41
C SER A 277 -18.36 7.05 15.05
N PRO A 278 -17.84 6.53 16.18
CA PRO A 278 -16.58 7.01 16.74
C PRO A 278 -15.39 6.77 15.81
N SER A 279 -15.38 5.67 15.04
CA SER A 279 -14.34 5.45 14.03
C SER A 279 -14.35 6.53 12.94
N MET A 280 -15.53 6.96 12.48
CA MET A 280 -15.66 8.06 11.52
C MET A 280 -15.23 9.40 12.11
N ALA A 281 -15.64 9.70 13.36
CA ALA A 281 -15.24 10.91 14.06
C ALA A 281 -13.71 10.99 14.24
N SER A 282 -13.06 9.87 14.56
CA SER A 282 -11.61 9.77 14.62
C SER A 282 -10.98 10.02 13.25
N ALA A 283 -11.47 9.36 12.19
CA ALA A 283 -10.96 9.56 10.83
C ALA A 283 -11.08 11.02 10.35
N ALA A 284 -12.18 11.70 10.69
CA ALA A 284 -12.47 13.09 10.30
C ALA A 284 -11.51 14.12 10.90
N THR A 285 -10.84 13.80 12.02
CA THR A 285 -9.89 14.71 12.70
C THR A 285 -8.43 14.40 12.38
N MET A 286 -8.14 13.28 11.72
CA MET A 286 -6.80 12.90 11.30
C MET A 286 -6.38 13.62 10.01
N SER A 287 -5.11 13.98 9.91
CA SER A 287 -4.53 14.57 8.71
C SER A 287 -3.69 13.56 7.94
N SER A 288 -3.99 13.39 6.65
CA SER A 288 -3.28 12.53 5.71
C SER A 288 -2.82 13.32 4.47
N PRO A 289 -1.85 14.26 4.63
CA PRO A 289 -1.53 15.27 3.63
C PRO A 289 -0.97 14.70 2.32
N GLU A 290 -0.43 13.48 2.34
CA GLU A 290 0.00 12.78 1.13
C GLU A 290 -1.20 12.34 0.26
N PHE A 291 -2.24 11.79 0.89
CA PHE A 291 -3.38 11.21 0.16
C PHE A 291 -4.36 12.25 -0.37
N VAL A 292 -4.24 13.50 0.10
CA VAL A 292 -4.87 14.67 -0.52
C VAL A 292 -4.50 14.79 -2.01
N ALA A 293 -3.30 14.36 -2.38
CA ALA A 293 -2.81 14.35 -3.76
C ALA A 293 -3.06 13.03 -4.51
N LEU A 294 -3.58 11.99 -3.83
CA LEU A 294 -3.81 10.65 -4.40
C LEU A 294 -5.25 10.12 -4.10
N PRO A 295 -6.32 10.88 -4.43
CA PRO A 295 -7.70 10.48 -4.19
C PRO A 295 -8.06 9.12 -4.80
N THR A 296 -7.55 8.78 -5.98
CA THR A 296 -7.84 7.50 -6.63
C THR A 296 -7.33 6.33 -5.79
N LEU A 297 -6.15 6.48 -5.19
CA LEU A 297 -5.60 5.47 -4.28
C LEU A 297 -6.35 5.41 -2.95
N ALA A 298 -6.70 6.56 -2.38
CA ALA A 298 -7.49 6.63 -1.14
C ALA A 298 -8.85 5.91 -1.30
N CYS A 299 -9.53 6.14 -2.43
CA CYS A 299 -10.77 5.44 -2.78
C CYS A 299 -10.58 3.93 -2.89
N ALA A 300 -9.47 3.46 -3.47
CA ALA A 300 -9.19 2.03 -3.60
C ALA A 300 -9.05 1.32 -2.25
N TYR A 301 -8.47 1.99 -1.24
CA TYR A 301 -8.38 1.45 0.11
C TYR A 301 -9.75 1.27 0.78
N VAL A 302 -10.67 2.21 0.58
CA VAL A 302 -11.94 2.23 1.33
C VAL A 302 -13.08 1.55 0.58
N ALA A 303 -13.33 1.94 -0.67
CA ALA A 303 -14.43 1.40 -1.47
C ALA A 303 -14.04 0.11 -2.21
N GLY A 304 -12.77 -0.02 -2.60
CA GLY A 304 -12.26 -1.16 -3.37
C GLY A 304 -12.58 -2.54 -2.77
N PRO A 305 -12.39 -2.79 -1.47
CA PRO A 305 -12.74 -4.07 -0.85
C PRO A 305 -14.19 -4.51 -1.09
N PHE A 306 -15.14 -3.57 -0.99
CA PHE A 306 -16.56 -3.85 -1.17
C PHE A 306 -16.91 -4.09 -2.65
N VAL A 307 -16.38 -3.26 -3.54
CA VAL A 307 -16.55 -3.43 -5.01
C VAL A 307 -15.98 -4.77 -5.48
N LEU A 308 -14.86 -5.22 -4.91
CA LEU A 308 -14.30 -6.54 -5.22
C LEU A 308 -15.16 -7.65 -4.61
N ALA A 309 -15.69 -7.47 -3.40
CA ALA A 309 -16.54 -8.45 -2.74
C ALA A 309 -17.85 -8.71 -3.51
N GLU A 310 -18.46 -7.69 -4.14
CA GLU A 310 -19.62 -7.85 -5.03
C GLU A 310 -19.36 -8.82 -6.19
N LYS A 311 -18.12 -8.83 -6.68
CA LYS A 311 -17.66 -9.74 -7.74
C LYS A 311 -17.03 -11.01 -7.19
N ARG A 312 -17.22 -11.29 -5.88
CA ARG A 312 -16.60 -12.42 -5.18
C ARG A 312 -15.08 -12.48 -5.38
N PHE A 313 -14.45 -11.31 -5.39
CA PHE A 313 -13.02 -11.08 -5.63
C PHE A 313 -12.50 -11.56 -7.01
N ARG A 314 -13.40 -11.90 -7.94
CA ARG A 314 -13.05 -12.29 -9.31
C ARG A 314 -12.82 -11.03 -10.14
N SER A 315 -11.58 -10.57 -10.13
CA SER A 315 -11.11 -9.44 -10.94
C SER A 315 -10.04 -9.89 -11.92
N ARG A 316 -9.87 -9.13 -13.02
CA ARG A 316 -8.96 -9.49 -14.11
C ARG A 316 -7.52 -9.65 -13.59
N GLY A 317 -7.02 -10.89 -13.67
CA GLY A 317 -5.66 -11.26 -13.30
C GLY A 317 -5.50 -11.74 -11.86
N VAL A 318 -6.54 -11.65 -11.01
CA VAL A 318 -6.51 -12.24 -9.67
C VAL A 318 -6.52 -13.77 -9.85
N PRO A 319 -5.56 -14.51 -9.28
CA PRO A 319 -5.59 -15.97 -9.32
C PRO A 319 -6.89 -16.52 -8.73
N GLN A 320 -7.52 -17.47 -9.41
CA GLN A 320 -8.83 -18.01 -9.00
C GLN A 320 -8.81 -18.58 -7.57
N GLU A 321 -7.76 -19.33 -7.23
CA GLU A 321 -7.53 -19.86 -5.88
C GLU A 321 -7.47 -18.78 -4.79
N TYR A 322 -6.91 -17.61 -5.14
CA TYR A 322 -6.78 -16.47 -4.24
C TYR A 322 -8.14 -15.82 -4.02
N ALA A 323 -8.90 -15.59 -5.11
CA ALA A 323 -10.26 -15.06 -5.05
C ALA A 323 -11.18 -15.97 -4.22
N ASP A 324 -11.15 -17.29 -4.45
CA ASP A 324 -12.00 -18.24 -3.72
C ASP A 324 -11.61 -18.37 -2.24
N ALA A 325 -10.31 -18.29 -1.91
CA ALA A 325 -9.84 -18.28 -0.53
C ALA A 325 -10.28 -17.02 0.23
N LEU A 326 -10.18 -15.85 -0.41
CA LEU A 326 -10.62 -14.59 0.15
C LEU A 326 -12.15 -14.53 0.29
N ASP A 327 -12.90 -15.00 -0.71
CA ASP A 327 -14.36 -15.15 -0.70
C ASP A 327 -14.84 -15.99 0.50
N ARG A 328 -14.21 -17.14 0.75
CA ARG A 328 -14.49 -17.97 1.94
C ARG A 328 -14.15 -17.24 3.25
N ARG A 329 -13.04 -16.49 3.30
CA ARG A 329 -12.65 -15.73 4.49
C ARG A 329 -13.62 -14.58 4.77
N TRP A 330 -14.02 -13.85 3.74
CA TRP A 330 -14.99 -12.75 3.81
C TRP A 330 -16.33 -13.23 4.35
N ARG A 331 -16.85 -14.37 3.86
CA ARG A 331 -18.07 -14.98 4.39
C ARG A 331 -17.93 -15.46 5.83
N ARG A 332 -16.79 -16.07 6.20
CA ARG A 332 -16.52 -16.47 7.60
C ARG A 332 -16.50 -15.27 8.56
N ALA A 333 -16.10 -14.09 8.07
CA ALA A 333 -16.19 -12.84 8.82
C ALA A 333 -17.62 -12.28 8.95
N GLY A 334 -18.64 -12.99 8.45
CA GLY A 334 -20.05 -12.56 8.50
C GLY A 334 -20.38 -11.42 7.54
N LEU A 335 -19.55 -11.19 6.51
CA LEU A 335 -19.76 -10.13 5.53
C LEU A 335 -20.53 -10.64 4.31
N ALA A 336 -21.61 -9.93 3.96
CA ALA A 336 -22.35 -10.13 2.71
C ALA A 336 -21.64 -9.50 1.51
N HIS A 337 -21.98 -9.98 0.31
CA HIS A 337 -21.42 -9.51 -0.97
C HIS A 337 -22.03 -8.21 -1.50
N GLY A 338 -22.82 -7.50 -0.68
CA GLY A 338 -23.67 -6.41 -1.15
C GLY A 338 -25.13 -6.84 -1.05
#